data_AF-A0A353REU1-F1
#
_entry.id   AF-A0A353REU1-F1
#
_cell.length_a   1.000
_cell.length_b   1.000
_cell.length_c   1.000
_cell.angle_alpha   90.00
_cell.angle_beta   90.00
_cell.angle_gamma   90.00
#
_symmetry.space_group_name_H-M   'P 1'
#
loop_
_entity.id
_entity.type
_entity.pdbx_description
1 polymer ?
#
loop_
_entity_poly.entity_id
_entity_poly.type
_entity_poly.pdbx_seq_one_letter_code
_entity_poly.pdbx_strand_id
1 'polypeptide(L)' 'EKYKIRRYGFHGTSHRYVSHHCAKLMNRPLEDLKMITCHIGNGSSIAAIQYGRVVDTSMGLTPLDGF' A
#
# COMPACT_ATOMS: atom_id res chain seq x y z
N GLU A 1 -15.67 -18.10 1.74
CA GLU A 1 -14.73 -18.70 2.72
C GLU A 1 -13.90 -19.86 2.20
N LYS A 2 -14.51 -20.95 1.69
CA LYS A 2 -13.81 -22.20 1.29
C LYS A 2 -12.52 -21.98 0.48
N TYR A 3 -12.51 -21.02 -0.45
CA TYR A 3 -11.41 -20.79 -1.39
C TYR A 3 -10.53 -19.58 -1.05
N LYS A 4 -10.80 -18.85 0.05
CA LYS A 4 -10.03 -17.68 0.49
C LYS A 4 -9.78 -16.61 -0.60
N ILE A 5 -10.75 -16.44 -1.51
CA ILE A 5 -10.73 -15.39 -2.53
C ILE A 5 -10.93 -14.04 -1.83
N ARG A 6 -9.93 -13.16 -1.98
CA ARG A 6 -9.91 -11.81 -1.42
C ARG A 6 -8.84 -10.98 -2.12
N ARG A 7 -8.88 -9.67 -1.89
CA ARG A 7 -7.78 -8.76 -2.19
C ARG A 7 -6.61 -9.07 -1.25
N TYR A 8 -5.46 -9.46 -1.81
CA TYR A 8 -4.23 -9.68 -1.05
C TYR A 8 -3.29 -8.48 -1.17
N GLY A 9 -3.21 -7.87 -2.34
CA GLY A 9 -2.25 -6.80 -2.62
C GLY A 9 -0.82 -7.31 -2.86
N PHE A 10 -0.03 -6.51 -3.57
CA PHE A 10 1.39 -6.78 -3.84
C PHE A 10 2.21 -5.49 -3.67
N HIS A 11 3.52 -5.57 -3.85
CA HIS A 11 4.46 -4.48 -3.56
C HIS A 11 4.44 -3.98 -2.10
N GLY A 12 3.95 -4.80 -1.16
CA GLY A 12 3.81 -4.40 0.25
C GLY A 12 5.11 -3.97 0.92
N THR A 13 6.25 -4.58 0.55
CA THR A 13 7.58 -4.16 1.04
C THR A 13 7.95 -2.76 0.55
N SER A 14 7.64 -2.44 -0.72
CA SER A 14 7.86 -1.11 -1.30
C SER A 14 6.97 -0.08 -0.62
N HIS A 15 5.66 -0.31 -0.56
CA HIS A 15 4.69 0.58 0.11
C HIS A 15 5.05 0.83 1.58
N ARG A 16 5.47 -0.22 2.31
CA ARG A 16 5.96 -0.09 3.69
C ARG A 16 7.21 0.77 3.77
N TYR A 17 8.20 0.54 2.90
CA TYR A 17 9.45 1.30 2.93
C TYR A 17 9.19 2.80 2.67
N VAL A 18 8.48 3.13 1.58
CA VAL A 18 8.29 4.52 1.18
C VAL A 18 7.39 5.29 2.16
N SER A 19 6.39 4.65 2.77
CA SER A 19 5.56 5.29 3.80
C SER A 19 6.36 5.66 5.05
N HIS A 20 7.22 4.76 5.54
CA HIS A 20 8.09 5.05 6.67
C HIS A 20 9.15 6.10 6.33
N HIS A 21 9.70 6.06 5.11
CA HIS A 21 10.66 7.06 4.65
C HIS A 21 10.02 8.45 4.55
N CYS A 22 8.82 8.54 3.98
CA CYS A 22 8.04 9.78 3.89
C CYS A 22 7.72 10.35 5.29
N ALA A 23 7.28 9.51 6.23
CA ALA A 23 7.02 9.92 7.62
C ALA A 23 8.27 10.54 8.28
N LYS A 24 9.44 9.92 8.09
CA LYS A 24 10.73 10.48 8.55
C LYS A 24 11.04 11.83 7.92
N LEU A 25 10.88 11.97 6.60
CA LEU A 25 11.12 13.24 5.90
C LEU A 25 10.17 14.35 6.36
N MET A 26 8.95 13.99 6.74
CA MET A 26 7.95 14.94 7.27
C MET A 26 8.16 15.27 8.75
N ASN A 27 9.12 14.63 9.43
CA ASN A 27 9.31 14.71 10.89
C ASN A 27 8.00 14.44 11.66
N ARG A 28 7.22 13.47 11.21
CA ARG A 28 5.94 13.10 11.82
C ARG A 28 5.84 11.59 12.03
N PRO A 29 5.23 11.14 13.12
CA PRO A 29 4.86 9.72 13.28
C PRO A 29 4.00 9.25 12.10
N LEU A 30 4.18 8.01 11.68
CA LEU A 30 3.39 7.43 10.58
C LEU A 30 1.91 7.33 10.96
N GLU A 31 1.65 7.16 12.26
CA GLU A 31 0.34 7.07 12.89
C GLU A 31 -0.45 8.39 12.79
N ASP A 32 0.21 9.51 12.53
CA ASP A 32 -0.42 10.83 12.38
C ASP A 32 -0.72 11.18 10.92
N LEU A 33 -0.35 10.30 9.97
CA LEU A 33 -0.39 10.57 8.55
C LEU A 33 -1.48 9.80 7.83
N LYS A 34 -2.05 10.45 6.81
CA LYS A 34 -2.81 9.81 5.74
C LYS A 34 -2.04 10.03 4.45
N MET A 35 -1.78 8.96 3.71
CA MET A 35 -0.99 9.03 2.48
C MET A 35 -1.46 8.00 1.46
N ILE A 36 -1.23 8.34 0.19
CA ILE A 36 -1.34 7.43 -0.93
C ILE A 36 0.07 7.13 -1.42
N THR A 37 0.44 5.87 -1.50
CA THR A 37 1.73 5.44 -2.04
C THR A 37 1.53 4.83 -3.43
N CYS A 38 2.34 5.27 -4.39
CA CYS A 38 2.28 4.82 -5.77
C CYS A 38 3.59 4.10 -6.12
N HIS A 39 3.53 2.78 -6.28
CA HIS A 39 4.62 1.99 -6.83
C HIS A 39 4.41 1.90 -8.35
N ILE A 40 5.30 2.50 -9.13
CA ILE A 40 5.18 2.58 -10.60
C ILE A 40 6.41 1.93 -11.22
N GLY A 41 6.18 0.86 -11.98
CA GLY A 41 7.21 0.06 -12.63
C GLY A 41 6.59 -1.00 -13.53
N ASN A 42 7.31 -2.10 -13.80
CA ASN A 42 6.82 -3.20 -14.65
C ASN A 42 5.49 -3.79 -14.17
N GLY A 43 5.26 -3.77 -12.85
CA GLY A 43 3.93 -3.89 -12.25
C GLY A 43 3.66 -2.65 -11.40
N SER A 44 2.46 -2.09 -11.49
CA SER A 44 2.12 -0.83 -10.80
C SER A 44 0.98 -1.01 -9.82
N SER A 45 1.11 -0.42 -8.64
CA SER A 45 0.08 -0.51 -7.60
C SER A 45 0.01 0.73 -6.75
N ILE A 46 -1.20 1.03 -6.29
CA ILE A 46 -1.47 2.14 -5.37
C ILE A 46 -1.92 1.55 -4.03
N ALA A 47 -1.50 2.13 -2.91
CA ALA A 47 -2.00 1.77 -1.59
C ALA A 47 -2.44 3.02 -0.82
N ALA A 48 -3.60 2.93 -0.18
CA ALA A 48 -4.10 3.93 0.75
C ALA A 48 -3.66 3.55 2.16
N ILE A 49 -2.94 4.46 2.82
CA ILE A 49 -2.41 4.27 4.17
C ILE A 49 -3.03 5.33 5.07
N GLN A 50 -3.70 4.88 6.12
CA GLN A 50 -4.33 5.72 7.12
C GLN A 50 -3.80 5.34 8.49
N TYR A 51 -3.15 6.30 9.17
CA TYR A 51 -2.63 6.13 10.52
C TYR A 51 -1.74 4.88 10.65
N GLY A 52 -0.79 4.75 9.72
CA GLY A 52 0.15 3.62 9.66
C GLY A 52 -0.42 2.28 9.22
N ARG A 53 -1.71 2.19 8.87
CA ARG A 53 -2.33 0.96 8.37
C ARG A 53 -2.75 1.10 6.92
N VAL A 54 -2.48 0.08 6.11
CA VAL A 54 -3.02 -0.01 4.76
C VAL A 54 -4.51 -0.29 4.86
N VAL A 55 -5.34 0.61 4.33
CA VAL A 55 -6.81 0.47 4.31
C VAL A 55 -7.34 0.01 2.96
N ASP A 56 -6.58 0.24 1.88
CA ASP A 56 -6.89 -0.33 0.56
C ASP A 56 -5.64 -0.40 -0.33
N THR A 57 -5.70 -1.23 -1.37
CA THR A 57 -4.69 -1.29 -2.43
C THR A 57 -5.29 -1.72 -3.76
N SER A 58 -4.70 -1.26 -4.87
CA SER A 58 -5.24 -1.51 -6.22
C SER A 58 -5.16 -2.98 -6.64
N MET A 59 -4.13 -3.72 -6.21
CA MET A 59 -3.94 -5.11 -6.64
C MET A 59 -4.77 -6.08 -5.80
N GLY A 60 -5.41 -7.02 -6.49
CA GLY A 60 -6.45 -7.91 -5.96
C GLY A 60 -5.93 -9.25 -5.46
N LEU A 61 -6.57 -10.32 -5.95
CA LEU A 61 -6.14 -11.70 -5.71
C LEU A 61 -4.77 -11.99 -6.35
N THR A 62 -4.53 -11.41 -7.52
CA THR A 62 -3.31 -11.51 -8.30
C THR A 62 -2.77 -10.10 -8.61
N PRO A 63 -1.52 -9.97 -9.09
CA PRO A 63 -0.96 -8.68 -9.46
C PRO A 63 -1.57 -8.06 -10.73
N LEU A 64 -2.52 -8.74 -11.38
CA LEU A 64 -3.15 -8.26 -12.61
C LEU A 64 -4.19 -7.16 -12.34
N ASP A 65 -4.84 -7.23 -11.18
CA ASP A 65 -5.88 -6.28 -10.80
C ASP A 65 -5.30 -4.86 -10.65
N GLY A 66 -6.13 -3.87 -10.97
CA GLY A 66 -5.81 -2.44 -10.89
C GLY A 66 -7.09 -1.64 -10.61
N PHE A 67 -7.04 -0.33 -10.87
CA PHE A 67 -8.25 0.52 -10.91
C PHE A 67 -8.63 0.82 -12.35
#